data_AF-A0A8X6JJT0-F1
#
_entry.id   AF-A0A8X6JJT0-F1
#
_cell.length_a   1.000
_cell.length_b   1.000
_cell.length_c   1.000
_cell.angle_alpha   90.00
_cell.angle_beta   90.00
_cell.angle_gamma   90.00
#
_symmetry.space_group_name_H-M   'P 1'
#
loop_
_entity.id
_entity.type
_entity.pdbx_description
1 polymer ?
#
loop_
_entity_poly.entity_id
_entity_poly.type
_entity_poly.pdbx_seq_one_letter_code
_entity_poly.pdbx_strand_id
1 'polypeptide(L)'
;MLSAQHGCHLNMNDKMHDSNPDLMDQNSLPALQGDPLKHSQSMMLPDVSQKCDLDAVHQSRNKSFGIELDDFLPRNMDPSKNSYGSLEISDAEAISSIYRGHESMTKVLTHRKKYLQSVMRIWKTEGPIAGLTSAIHMSDSAILVDILTLLITKPSSWTLDMCQLLLPVLCDLLKSKYET
;
A
#
# COMPACT_ATOMS: atom_id res chain seq x y z
N MET A 1 40.53 -18.22 -63.24
CA MET A 1 41.69 -18.02 -62.36
C MET A 1 41.12 -17.71 -60.98
N LEU A 2 41.26 -18.65 -60.03
CA LEU A 2 42.13 -18.55 -58.84
C LEU A 2 41.50 -17.66 -57.74
N SER A 3 41.23 -18.10 -56.49
CA SER A 3 41.68 -19.32 -55.78
C SER A 3 40.74 -19.82 -54.66
N ALA A 4 40.94 -21.10 -54.30
CA ALA A 4 40.69 -21.86 -53.05
C ALA A 4 40.07 -21.12 -51.83
N GLN A 5 39.08 -21.66 -51.08
CA GLN A 5 39.02 -22.95 -50.34
C GLN A 5 40.13 -23.21 -49.31
N HIS A 6 39.81 -23.02 -48.02
CA HIS A 6 40.17 -23.83 -46.84
C HIS A 6 38.99 -23.62 -45.85
N GLY A 7 38.44 -24.57 -45.09
CA GLY A 7 38.83 -25.97 -44.92
C GLY A 7 38.81 -26.34 -43.43
N CYS A 8 37.63 -26.69 -42.89
CA CYS A 8 37.50 -27.43 -41.63
C CYS A 8 36.06 -27.98 -41.49
N HIS A 9 35.90 -29.29 -41.72
CA HIS A 9 34.69 -30.05 -41.44
C HIS A 9 35.06 -31.17 -40.48
N LEU A 10 34.57 -31.11 -39.25
CA LEU A 10 34.54 -32.27 -38.35
C LEU A 10 33.11 -32.49 -37.88
N ASN A 11 32.63 -33.69 -38.19
CA ASN A 11 31.29 -34.19 -37.98
C ASN A 11 31.22 -34.91 -36.62
N MET A 12 30.17 -34.67 -35.85
CA MET A 12 29.78 -35.48 -34.70
C MET A 12 28.26 -35.66 -34.74
N ASN A 13 27.83 -36.72 -35.43
CA ASN A 13 26.48 -37.26 -35.42
C ASN A 13 26.49 -38.67 -34.81
N ASP A 14 25.30 -39.13 -34.42
CA ASP A 14 25.00 -40.46 -33.84
C ASP A 14 25.55 -40.72 -32.40
N LYS A 15 24.79 -41.32 -31.47
CA LYS A 15 23.40 -41.80 -31.54
C LYS A 15 22.72 -41.87 -30.16
N MET A 16 21.39 -41.88 -30.20
CA MET A 16 20.46 -42.13 -29.09
C MET A 16 20.71 -43.45 -28.35
N HIS A 17 20.28 -43.52 -27.09
CA HIS A 17 19.54 -44.69 -26.62
C HIS A 17 18.42 -44.31 -25.64
N ASP A 18 17.22 -44.84 -25.90
CA ASP A 18 16.01 -44.72 -25.08
C ASP A 18 16.16 -45.28 -23.67
N SER A 19 15.34 -44.78 -22.73
CA SER A 19 14.23 -45.57 -22.15
C SER A 19 13.41 -44.80 -21.09
N ASN A 20 12.10 -44.72 -21.33
CA ASN A 20 11.02 -44.52 -20.35
C ASN A 20 9.85 -45.42 -20.83
N PRO A 21 9.26 -46.30 -20.00
CA PRO A 21 8.11 -45.96 -19.13
C PRO A 21 8.17 -46.74 -17.78
N ASP A 22 7.16 -46.91 -16.90
CA ASP A 22 5.73 -46.53 -16.74
C ASP A 22 5.54 -46.17 -15.22
N LEU A 23 4.67 -45.26 -14.75
CA LEU A 23 3.19 -45.21 -14.71
C LEU A 23 2.52 -46.09 -13.60
N MET A 24 1.97 -45.40 -12.59
CA MET A 24 1.06 -45.88 -11.49
C MET A 24 1.72 -46.80 -10.41
N ASP A 25 1.26 -46.89 -9.16
CA ASP A 25 -0.08 -46.58 -8.64
C ASP A 25 -0.16 -46.23 -7.11
N GLN A 26 -1.23 -45.50 -6.76
CA GLN A 26 -2.05 -45.39 -5.53
C GLN A 26 -1.57 -45.63 -4.07
N ASN A 27 -2.25 -44.86 -3.18
CA ASN A 27 -2.49 -45.03 -1.73
C ASN A 27 -1.33 -44.70 -0.75
N SER A 28 -1.53 -43.92 0.32
CA SER A 28 -2.75 -43.78 1.15
C SER A 28 -2.99 -42.37 1.71
N LEU A 29 -4.25 -41.90 1.62
CA LEU A 29 -4.82 -40.88 2.51
C LEU A 29 -5.33 -41.54 3.81
N PRO A 30 -5.17 -40.94 4.99
CA PRO A 30 -5.95 -41.32 6.17
C PRO A 30 -7.32 -40.63 6.12
N ALA A 31 -8.32 -41.31 5.58
CA ALA A 31 -9.73 -40.99 5.79
C ALA A 31 -10.35 -42.02 6.72
N LEU A 32 -10.93 -41.56 7.83
CA LEU A 32 -11.95 -42.29 8.58
C LEU A 32 -13.20 -41.41 8.66
N GLN A 33 -14.25 -41.86 7.96
CA GLN A 33 -15.68 -41.79 8.28
C GLN A 33 -16.03 -41.05 9.60
N GLY A 34 -16.95 -40.08 9.64
CA GLY A 34 -18.41 -40.24 9.37
C GLY A 34 -19.06 -40.97 10.56
N ASP A 35 -20.09 -40.49 11.27
CA ASP A 35 -21.19 -39.53 11.00
C ASP A 35 -21.71 -38.93 12.36
N PRO A 36 -22.91 -38.33 12.51
CA PRO A 36 -23.63 -37.34 11.68
C PRO A 36 -23.96 -36.02 12.44
N LEU A 37 -24.38 -35.02 11.66
CA LEU A 37 -24.99 -33.73 12.07
C LEU A 37 -25.87 -33.75 13.34
N LYS A 38 -25.62 -32.88 14.33
CA LYS A 38 -26.69 -32.26 15.14
C LYS A 38 -26.45 -30.78 15.51
N HIS A 39 -27.37 -29.98 14.99
CA HIS A 39 -28.07 -28.85 15.63
C HIS A 39 -27.29 -27.56 15.95
N SER A 40 -27.66 -26.52 15.19
CA SER A 40 -27.50 -25.11 15.53
C SER A 40 -27.96 -24.79 16.96
N GLN A 41 -27.19 -23.98 17.68
CA GLN A 41 -27.72 -23.19 18.81
C GLN A 41 -27.73 -21.71 18.44
N SER A 42 -28.77 -21.32 17.71
CA SER A 42 -29.27 -19.95 17.75
C SER A 42 -29.66 -19.62 19.18
N MET A 43 -29.33 -18.41 19.65
CA MET A 43 -29.85 -17.92 20.94
C MET A 43 -31.37 -17.91 20.91
N MET A 44 -32.01 -18.62 21.84
CA MET A 44 -33.46 -18.61 22.00
C MET A 44 -33.88 -17.45 22.90
N LEU A 45 -34.77 -16.61 22.40
CA LEU A 45 -35.60 -15.72 23.22
C LEU A 45 -36.69 -16.55 23.93
N PRO A 46 -37.01 -16.27 25.20
CA PRO A 46 -38.14 -16.92 25.88
C PRO A 46 -39.47 -16.47 25.28
N ASP A 47 -40.25 -17.42 24.76
CA ASP A 47 -41.69 -17.24 24.55
C ASP A 47 -42.42 -17.48 25.88
N VAL A 48 -43.12 -16.46 26.36
CA VAL A 48 -44.22 -16.62 27.32
C VAL A 48 -45.46 -16.02 26.66
N SER A 49 -46.32 -16.92 26.21
CA SER A 49 -47.64 -16.59 25.69
C SER A 49 -48.49 -15.92 26.78
N GLN A 50 -48.78 -14.63 26.62
CA GLN A 50 -49.89 -13.98 27.31
C GLN A 50 -50.76 -13.21 26.32
N LYS A 51 -51.88 -13.84 25.95
CA LYS A 51 -52.94 -13.27 25.12
C LYS A 51 -53.66 -12.17 25.90
N CYS A 52 -53.54 -10.92 25.44
CA CYS A 52 -54.47 -9.83 25.75
C CYS A 52 -54.90 -9.15 24.44
N ASP A 53 -56.11 -8.60 24.44
CA ASP A 53 -56.91 -8.40 23.23
C ASP A 53 -56.49 -7.24 22.31
N LEU A 54 -57.00 -7.35 21.08
CA LEU A 54 -56.79 -6.46 19.96
C LEU A 54 -57.74 -5.24 20.05
N ASP A 55 -57.30 -4.14 20.67
CA ASP A 55 -57.95 -2.83 20.50
C ASP A 55 -57.22 -1.99 19.44
N ALA A 56 -57.81 -1.96 18.24
CA ALA A 56 -57.26 -1.28 17.08
C ALA A 56 -57.48 0.24 17.16
N VAL A 57 -56.56 0.98 17.77
CA VAL A 57 -56.50 2.44 17.62
C VAL A 57 -55.78 2.80 16.32
N HIS A 58 -56.55 2.86 15.22
CA HIS A 58 -56.14 3.55 13.99
C HIS A 58 -55.96 5.06 14.26
N GLN A 59 -54.83 5.46 14.86
CA GLN A 59 -54.43 6.87 14.84
C GLN A 59 -54.05 7.24 13.40
N SER A 60 -54.79 8.17 12.83
CA SER A 60 -54.61 8.64 11.46
C SER A 60 -53.21 9.23 11.27
N ARG A 61 -52.29 8.48 10.64
CA ARG A 61 -50.93 8.94 10.28
C ARG A 61 -50.92 9.93 9.09
N ASN A 62 -51.96 10.76 9.02
CA ASN A 62 -52.27 11.73 7.96
C ASN A 62 -52.35 13.15 8.50
N LYS A 63 -51.49 13.48 9.47
CA LYS A 63 -51.03 14.85 9.66
C LYS A 63 -49.52 14.80 9.58
N SER A 64 -48.95 15.33 8.50
CA SER A 64 -47.52 15.57 8.42
C SER A 64 -47.12 16.37 9.66
N PHE A 65 -46.04 15.96 10.31
CA PHE A 65 -45.32 16.87 11.19
C PHE A 65 -45.01 18.11 10.35
N GLY A 66 -45.32 19.29 10.88
CA GLY A 66 -45.26 20.57 10.16
C GLY A 66 -43.82 21.00 9.89
N ILE A 67 -43.17 20.24 9.02
CA ILE A 67 -41.79 20.38 8.58
C ILE A 67 -41.90 20.67 7.09
N GLU A 68 -41.96 21.95 6.78
CA GLU A 68 -41.99 22.45 5.40
C GLU A 68 -40.64 22.15 4.75
N LEU A 69 -40.61 21.76 3.47
CA LEU A 69 -39.35 21.38 2.81
C LEU A 69 -38.37 22.58 2.78
N ASP A 70 -38.93 23.79 2.71
CA ASP A 70 -38.24 25.07 2.71
C ASP A 70 -37.56 25.42 4.05
N ASP A 71 -37.92 24.79 5.17
CA ASP A 71 -37.23 24.95 6.46
C ASP A 71 -35.87 24.20 6.49
N PHE A 72 -35.64 23.27 5.56
CA PHE A 72 -34.32 22.64 5.33
C PHE A 72 -33.50 23.29 4.22
N LEU A 73 -34.08 24.23 3.47
CA LEU A 73 -33.34 24.98 2.46
C LEU A 73 -32.52 26.09 3.15
N PRO A 74 -31.27 26.33 2.74
CA PRO A 74 -30.50 27.44 3.30
C PRO A 74 -31.21 28.75 3.01
N ARG A 75 -31.83 29.32 4.05
CA ARG A 75 -32.54 30.61 4.02
C ARG A 75 -31.66 31.62 3.28
N ASN A 76 -32.22 32.25 2.22
CA ASN A 76 -31.59 33.15 1.23
C ASN A 76 -31.34 32.61 -0.20
N MET A 77 -32.26 31.83 -0.79
CA MET A 77 -32.44 31.83 -2.26
C MET A 77 -33.42 32.95 -2.68
N ASP A 78 -32.85 34.11 -2.99
CA ASP A 78 -33.47 34.99 -3.97
C ASP A 78 -33.18 34.39 -5.36
N PRO A 79 -34.17 33.98 -6.17
CA PRO A 79 -33.92 33.42 -7.51
C PRO A 79 -33.27 34.45 -8.47
N SER A 80 -33.24 35.74 -8.10
CA SER A 80 -32.50 36.79 -8.80
C SER A 80 -31.06 36.98 -8.29
N LYS A 81 -30.64 36.30 -7.21
CA LYS A 81 -29.28 36.37 -6.66
C LYS A 81 -28.81 34.99 -6.22
N ASN A 82 -27.90 34.41 -7.01
CA ASN A 82 -27.09 33.24 -6.66
C ASN A 82 -26.21 33.51 -5.43
N SER A 83 -26.81 33.56 -4.24
CA SER A 83 -26.14 33.83 -2.97
C SER A 83 -25.79 32.56 -2.19
N TYR A 84 -25.71 31.42 -2.89
CA TYR A 84 -24.93 30.26 -2.47
C TYR A 84 -23.52 30.30 -3.08
N GLY A 85 -22.90 31.48 -3.10
CA GLY A 85 -21.47 31.65 -3.39
C GLY A 85 -20.58 31.13 -2.26
N SER A 86 -20.92 29.98 -1.67
CA SER A 86 -20.23 29.34 -0.55
C SER A 86 -18.99 28.59 -1.02
N LEU A 87 -18.07 29.33 -1.66
CA LEU A 87 -16.71 28.87 -2.00
C LEU A 87 -16.66 27.50 -2.71
N GLU A 88 -17.62 27.24 -3.61
CA GLU A 88 -17.62 26.07 -4.50
C GLU A 88 -16.45 26.22 -5.49
N ILE A 89 -15.27 25.75 -5.08
CA ILE A 89 -14.16 25.49 -5.99
C ILE A 89 -14.69 24.51 -7.04
N SER A 90 -14.66 24.92 -8.30
CA SER A 90 -15.05 24.04 -9.41
C SER A 90 -14.13 22.83 -9.44
N ASP A 91 -14.66 21.64 -9.79
CA ASP A 91 -13.85 20.43 -9.99
C ASP A 91 -12.62 20.68 -10.87
N ALA A 92 -12.77 21.52 -11.91
CA ALA A 92 -11.67 21.90 -12.79
C ALA A 92 -10.56 22.71 -12.06
N GLU A 93 -10.93 23.58 -11.12
CA GLU A 93 -10.00 24.34 -10.29
C GLU A 93 -9.35 23.45 -9.22
N ALA A 94 -10.11 22.54 -8.59
CA ALA A 94 -9.57 21.53 -7.68
C ALA A 94 -8.52 20.65 -8.35
N ILE A 95 -8.86 20.08 -9.52
CA ILE A 95 -7.96 19.23 -10.31
C ILE A 95 -6.71 20.01 -10.75
N SER A 96 -6.87 21.25 -11.22
CA SER A 96 -5.75 22.11 -11.61
C SER A 96 -4.83 22.44 -10.42
N SER A 97 -5.40 22.71 -9.25
CA SER A 97 -4.64 22.96 -8.01
C SER A 97 -3.82 21.75 -7.57
N ILE A 98 -4.38 20.54 -7.66
CA ILE A 98 -3.68 19.27 -7.41
C ILE A 98 -2.54 19.07 -8.42
N TYR A 99 -2.82 19.25 -9.72
CA TYR A 99 -1.83 19.02 -10.78
C TYR A 99 -0.64 19.97 -10.71
N ARG A 100 -0.82 21.20 -10.21
CA ARG A 100 0.21 22.24 -10.11
C ARG A 100 1.47 21.79 -9.35
N GLY A 101 1.34 20.90 -8.37
CA GLY A 101 2.48 20.31 -7.64
C GLY A 101 2.86 18.90 -8.07
N HIS A 102 2.00 18.20 -8.82
CA HIS A 102 2.09 16.76 -9.05
C HIS A 102 3.40 16.33 -9.70
N GLU A 103 3.79 16.92 -10.83
CA GLU A 103 5.00 16.50 -11.57
C GLU A 103 6.27 16.66 -10.73
N SER A 104 6.37 17.74 -9.95
CA SER A 104 7.50 17.97 -9.03
C SER A 104 7.53 16.91 -7.92
N MET A 105 6.38 16.63 -7.29
CA MET A 105 6.25 15.59 -6.29
C MET A 105 6.60 14.20 -6.84
N THR A 106 6.10 13.84 -8.03
CA THR A 106 6.44 12.57 -8.70
C THR A 106 7.94 12.46 -8.96
N LYS A 107 8.60 13.53 -9.42
CA LYS A 107 10.05 13.56 -9.65
C LYS A 107 10.83 13.36 -8.35
N VAL A 108 10.51 14.12 -7.30
CA VAL A 108 11.18 14.04 -5.99
C VAL A 108 11.00 12.66 -5.35
N LEU A 109 9.77 12.13 -5.29
CA LEU A 109 9.50 10.81 -4.72
C LEU A 109 10.14 9.68 -5.53
N THR A 110 10.14 9.77 -6.86
CA THR A 110 10.80 8.77 -7.73
C THR A 110 12.31 8.80 -7.57
N HIS A 111 12.90 9.98 -7.43
CA HIS A 111 14.33 10.15 -7.16
C HIS A 111 14.70 9.54 -5.80
N ARG A 112 13.98 9.94 -4.74
CA ARG A 112 14.19 9.45 -3.37
C ARG A 112 14.07 7.93 -3.28
N LYS A 113 13.04 7.35 -3.93
CA LYS A 113 12.86 5.89 -4.05
C LYS A 113 14.07 5.20 -4.70
N LYS A 114 14.60 5.73 -5.81
CA LYS A 114 15.78 5.15 -6.49
C LYS A 114 17.03 5.19 -5.60
N TYR A 115 17.23 6.28 -4.87
CA TYR A 115 18.38 6.46 -3.98
C TYR A 115 18.30 5.52 -2.78
N LEU A 116 17.16 5.47 -2.07
CA LEU A 116 16.90 4.50 -1.01
C LEU A 116 17.05 3.05 -1.49
N GLN A 117 16.55 2.70 -2.68
CA GLN A 117 16.74 1.37 -3.26
C GLN A 117 18.21 1.04 -3.52
N SER A 118 19.04 2.03 -3.87
CA SER A 118 20.47 1.83 -4.07
C SER A 118 21.22 1.67 -2.75
N VAL A 119 20.94 2.53 -1.76
CA VAL A 119 21.48 2.38 -0.39
C VAL A 119 21.10 1.03 0.20
N MET A 120 19.82 0.64 0.13
CA MET A 120 19.33 -0.65 0.65
C MET A 120 19.90 -1.86 -0.09
N ARG A 121 20.41 -1.70 -1.32
CA ARG A 121 21.16 -2.76 -2.01
C ARG A 121 22.54 -2.91 -1.38
N ILE A 122 23.31 -1.82 -1.32
CA ILE A 122 24.66 -1.77 -0.76
C ILE A 122 24.65 -2.23 0.71
N TRP A 123 23.68 -1.77 1.50
CA TRP A 123 23.49 -2.16 2.89
C TRP A 123 23.33 -3.69 3.06
N LYS A 124 22.70 -4.37 2.09
CA LYS A 124 22.50 -5.83 2.12
C LYS A 124 23.69 -6.62 1.57
N THR A 125 24.50 -6.05 0.68
CA THR A 125 25.62 -6.74 0.02
C THR A 125 26.97 -6.48 0.69
N GLU A 126 27.21 -5.25 1.11
CA GLU A 126 28.48 -4.75 1.68
C GLU A 126 28.34 -4.34 3.15
N GLY A 127 27.11 -4.32 3.66
CA GLY A 127 26.81 -4.10 5.06
C GLY A 127 26.50 -2.63 5.43
N PRO A 128 26.16 -2.38 6.71
CA PRO A 128 25.61 -1.11 7.15
C PRO A 128 26.51 0.12 6.94
N ILE A 129 27.82 -0.04 7.16
CA ILE A 129 28.80 1.05 7.04
C ILE A 129 28.97 1.49 5.58
N ALA A 130 29.02 0.54 4.64
CA ALA A 130 29.06 0.84 3.21
C ALA A 130 27.75 1.49 2.72
N GLY A 131 26.60 0.96 3.15
CA GLY A 131 25.29 1.53 2.83
C GLY A 131 25.15 2.97 3.32
N LEU A 132 25.53 3.23 4.57
CA LEU A 132 25.53 4.59 5.14
C LEU A 132 26.50 5.53 4.41
N THR A 133 27.72 5.07 4.13
CA THR A 133 28.72 5.86 3.39
C THR A 133 28.20 6.24 1.99
N SER A 134 27.51 5.31 1.31
CA SER A 134 26.84 5.61 0.04
C SER A 134 25.71 6.63 0.19
N ALA A 135 24.95 6.63 1.28
CA ALA A 135 23.91 7.61 1.54
C ALA A 135 24.50 9.02 1.77
N ILE A 136 25.63 9.12 2.48
CA ILE A 136 26.34 10.38 2.68
C ILE A 136 26.82 10.96 1.35
N HIS A 137 27.41 10.12 0.47
CA HIS A 137 27.85 10.56 -0.86
C HIS A 137 26.70 10.99 -1.80
N MET A 138 25.46 10.56 -1.58
CA MET A 138 24.32 10.96 -2.41
C MET A 138 23.95 12.45 -2.26
N SER A 139 24.44 13.14 -1.23
CA SER A 139 24.25 14.59 -1.03
C SER A 139 22.78 15.05 -0.93
N ASP A 140 21.85 14.13 -0.65
CA ASP A 140 20.44 14.43 -0.33
C ASP A 140 20.20 14.13 1.16
N SER A 141 20.01 15.19 1.95
CA SER A 141 19.80 15.08 3.39
C SER A 141 18.54 14.29 3.76
N ALA A 142 17.52 14.25 2.89
CA ALA A 142 16.30 13.52 3.17
C ALA A 142 16.51 11.99 3.16
N ILE A 143 17.42 11.49 2.32
CA ILE A 143 17.84 10.08 2.33
C ILE A 143 18.45 9.71 3.69
N LEU A 144 19.29 10.60 4.23
CA LEU A 144 19.94 10.40 5.52
C LEU A 144 18.92 10.46 6.67
N VAL A 145 17.95 11.38 6.62
CA VAL A 145 16.84 11.46 7.60
C VAL A 145 15.96 10.21 7.56
N ASP A 146 15.61 9.70 6.37
CA ASP A 146 14.83 8.47 6.21
C ASP A 146 15.56 7.25 6.84
N ILE A 147 16.88 7.15 6.63
CA ILE A 147 17.72 6.07 7.19
C ILE A 147 17.90 6.24 8.71
N LEU A 148 18.14 7.46 9.19
CA LEU A 148 18.25 7.77 10.61
C LEU A 148 16.95 7.43 11.36
N THR A 149 15.80 7.77 10.78
CA THR A 149 14.48 7.42 11.31
C THR A 149 14.36 5.90 11.50
N LEU A 150 14.78 5.11 10.51
CA LEU A 150 14.80 3.65 10.63
C LEU A 150 15.78 3.16 11.72
N LEU A 151 17.00 3.70 11.78
CA LEU A 151 18.01 3.32 12.77
C LEU A 151 17.57 3.62 14.21
N ILE A 152 16.87 4.74 14.44
CA ILE A 152 16.33 5.11 15.76
C ILE A 152 15.34 4.05 16.27
N THR A 153 14.56 3.41 15.40
CA THR A 153 13.64 2.32 15.82
C THR A 153 14.34 1.05 16.31
N LYS A 154 15.64 0.89 16.04
CA LYS A 154 16.41 -0.32 16.40
C LYS A 154 17.75 0.04 17.05
N PRO A 155 17.77 0.46 18.33
CA PRO A 155 19.00 0.83 19.04
C PRO A 155 20.10 -0.25 19.03
N SER A 156 19.73 -1.53 19.00
CA SER A 156 20.68 -2.65 18.94
C SER A 156 21.41 -2.83 17.60
N SER A 157 21.10 -2.02 16.58
CA SER A 157 21.83 -2.01 15.30
C SER A 157 22.93 -0.94 15.22
N TRP A 158 23.08 -0.09 16.23
CA TRP A 158 24.09 0.97 16.25
C TRP A 158 25.47 0.41 16.62
N THR A 159 26.51 0.83 15.89
CA THR A 159 27.91 0.56 16.21
C THR A 159 28.68 1.87 16.37
N LEU A 160 29.85 1.82 17.02
CA LEU A 160 30.71 3.01 17.19
C LEU A 160 31.13 3.61 15.83
N ASP A 161 31.37 2.77 14.82
CA ASP A 161 31.75 3.20 13.48
C ASP A 161 30.62 3.95 12.77
N MET A 162 29.35 3.55 12.99
CA MET A 162 28.20 4.34 12.53
C MET A 162 28.17 5.71 13.18
N CYS A 163 28.43 5.80 14.50
CA CYS A 163 28.44 7.08 15.20
C CYS A 163 29.53 8.02 14.64
N GLN A 164 30.71 7.49 14.30
CA GLN A 164 31.78 8.29 13.67
C GLN A 164 31.36 8.87 12.32
N LEU A 165 30.63 8.10 11.50
CA LEU A 165 30.10 8.56 10.21
C LEU A 165 28.90 9.52 10.36
N LEU A 166 28.03 9.28 11.35
CA LEU A 166 26.79 10.04 11.53
C LEU A 166 26.97 11.36 12.28
N LEU A 167 27.92 11.47 13.21
CA LEU A 167 28.09 12.68 14.02
C LEU A 167 28.27 13.96 13.18
N PRO A 168 29.12 14.01 12.14
CA PRO A 168 29.23 15.18 11.27
C PRO A 168 27.90 15.51 10.56
N VAL A 169 27.21 14.49 10.04
CA VAL A 169 25.91 14.62 9.36
C VAL A 169 24.86 15.20 10.30
N LEU A 170 24.77 14.68 11.53
CA LEU A 170 23.85 15.16 12.56
C LEU A 170 24.13 16.61 12.93
N CYS A 171 25.40 17.02 13.03
CA CYS A 171 25.77 18.42 13.24
C CYS A 171 25.29 19.36 12.12
N ASP A 172 25.17 18.89 10.88
CA ASP A 172 24.66 19.70 9.76
C ASP A 172 23.13 19.66 9.66
N LEU A 173 22.50 18.53 9.99
CA LEU A 173 21.04 18.43 10.14
C LEU A 173 20.50 19.36 11.24
N LEU A 174 21.20 19.45 12.39
CA LEU A 174 20.87 20.36 13.49
C LEU A 174 20.99 21.85 13.14
N LYS A 175 21.71 22.21 12.08
CA LYS A 175 21.79 23.58 11.54
C LYS A 175 20.75 23.84 10.44
N SER A 176 20.00 22.82 10.03
CA SER A 176 19.05 22.94 8.92
C SER A 176 17.86 23.82 9.32
N LYS A 177 17.20 24.39 8.31
CA LYS A 177 16.00 25.23 8.51
C LYS A 177 14.73 24.43 8.80
N TYR A 178 14.83 23.11 8.96
CA TYR A 178 13.71 22.21 9.19
C TYR A 178 13.77 21.71 10.63
N GLU A 179 12.63 21.74 11.33
CA GLU A 179 12.51 21.30 12.73
C GLU A 179 12.38 19.76 12.86
N THR A 180 12.10 19.09 11.74
CA THR A 180 11.83 17.65 11.61
C THR A 180 12.98 16.89 10.97
#